data_AF-K2G929-F1
#
_entry.id   AF-K2G929-F1
#
_cell.length_a   1.000
_cell.length_b   1.000
_cell.length_c   1.000
_cell.angle_alpha   90.00
_cell.angle_beta   90.00
_cell.angle_gamma   90.00
#
_symmetry.space_group_name_H-M   'P 1'
#
loop_
_entity.id
_entity.type
_entity.pdbx_description
1 polymer ?
#
loop_
_entity_poly.entity_id
_entity_poly.type
_entity_poly.pdbx_seq_one_letter_code
_entity_poly.pdbx_strand_id
1 'polypeptide(L)'
;MSTFLSFEDEKNKILEKLNKIPDLLQINHDLQIEVNELTRRSAEYYQSAITNYNICCDQEKTIRILQQKIQELTNQYNTENTKNEEELKKIKEELKKIKEEKDYLTEKCKKTDENICYFSKMNSSLYNKLESKDLEIKNKGQELSDKTKEYEEQTNKFKIQQKEFEEQINKIKAEQEEEDKKKIVQLNTVKEEYEKRVNELNAQNEEIKLQFEKYKNDIQQQTINLNSRINELQMQKEENNNNLQILREIQKKEEEEENIKNKKEEEAREIIKNMRINSTVIRNTSSSPLIFYQKRQNTNNTFEVMIYCNDERCSFIGIHNPQVNSNNRYIDLQVIQNHFAIFNLLPGTYHVCSYSKESLENIGFVEMIVQPQM
;
A
#
# COMPACT_ATOMS: atom_id res chain seq x y z
N MET A 1 -50.86 179.98 -176.64
CA MET A 1 -51.43 180.67 -175.45
C MET A 1 -51.58 179.63 -174.35
N SER A 2 -51.14 179.80 -173.12
CA SER A 2 -50.12 180.62 -172.48
C SER A 2 -49.87 179.91 -171.14
N THR A 3 -48.61 179.64 -170.84
CA THR A 3 -48.01 178.97 -169.67
C THR A 3 -48.39 179.61 -168.34
N PHE A 4 -49.64 179.39 -167.89
CA PHE A 4 -50.18 179.79 -166.58
C PHE A 4 -50.77 178.60 -165.79
N LEU A 5 -50.27 177.37 -166.03
CA LEU A 5 -50.15 176.36 -164.96
C LEU A 5 -49.07 176.89 -164.01
N SER A 6 -49.51 177.83 -163.20
CA SER A 6 -48.77 178.98 -162.69
C SER A 6 -48.42 178.72 -161.25
N PHE A 7 -47.12 178.57 -160.92
CA PHE A 7 -46.46 178.69 -159.61
C PHE A 7 -47.08 178.01 -158.37
N GLU A 8 -48.39 178.08 -158.15
CA GLU A 8 -49.15 177.49 -157.06
C GLU A 8 -49.06 175.96 -157.05
N ASP A 9 -49.11 175.29 -158.20
CA ASP A 9 -48.93 173.83 -158.29
C ASP A 9 -47.50 173.40 -157.90
N GLU A 10 -46.51 174.22 -158.25
CA GLU A 10 -45.10 173.97 -157.92
C GLU A 10 -44.81 174.28 -156.46
N LYS A 11 -45.37 175.38 -155.94
CA LYS A 11 -45.39 175.73 -154.52
C LYS A 11 -46.05 174.64 -153.69
N ASN A 12 -47.19 174.11 -154.12
CA ASN A 12 -47.88 173.02 -153.44
C ASN A 12 -47.05 171.73 -153.45
N LYS A 13 -46.40 171.38 -154.58
CA LYS A 13 -45.43 170.27 -154.63
C LYS A 13 -44.24 170.46 -153.68
N ILE A 14 -43.73 171.68 -153.56
CA ILE A 14 -42.63 172.03 -152.65
C ILE A 14 -43.09 171.93 -151.19
N LEU A 15 -44.28 172.46 -150.86
CA LEU A 15 -44.88 172.37 -149.53
C LEU A 15 -45.20 170.93 -149.14
N GLU A 16 -45.70 170.11 -150.08
CA GLU A 16 -45.98 168.70 -149.83
C GLU A 16 -44.69 167.90 -149.60
N LYS A 17 -43.57 168.29 -150.25
CA LYS A 17 -42.24 167.76 -149.96
C LYS A 17 -41.70 168.25 -148.63
N LEU A 18 -41.87 169.53 -148.29
CA LEU A 18 -41.49 170.11 -146.99
C LEU A 18 -42.26 169.48 -145.84
N ASN A 19 -43.55 169.22 -145.99
CA ASN A 19 -44.38 168.55 -144.98
C ASN A 19 -44.04 167.04 -144.85
N LYS A 20 -43.36 166.46 -145.84
CA LYS A 20 -42.78 165.11 -145.77
C LYS A 20 -41.38 165.10 -145.16
N ILE A 21 -40.73 166.25 -144.97
CA ILE A 21 -39.45 166.34 -144.25
C ILE A 21 -39.77 166.15 -142.76
N PRO A 22 -39.21 165.11 -142.12
CA PRO A 22 -39.39 164.92 -140.68
C PRO A 22 -38.86 166.12 -139.91
N ASP A 23 -39.51 166.47 -138.80
CA ASP A 23 -39.00 167.52 -137.91
C ASP A 23 -37.69 167.07 -137.26
N LEU A 24 -36.58 167.50 -137.84
CA LEU A 24 -35.24 167.15 -137.39
C LEU A 24 -34.96 167.61 -135.95
N LEU A 25 -35.64 168.67 -135.48
CA LEU A 25 -35.50 169.13 -134.09
C LEU A 25 -36.19 168.16 -133.13
N GLN A 26 -37.40 167.71 -133.47
CA GLN A 26 -38.13 166.72 -132.67
C GLN A 26 -37.39 165.37 -132.62
N ILE A 27 -36.88 164.90 -133.76
CA ILE A 27 -36.09 163.65 -133.81
C ILE A 27 -34.83 163.74 -132.95
N ASN A 28 -34.10 164.86 -133.01
CA ASN A 28 -32.91 165.04 -132.19
C ASN A 28 -33.24 165.08 -130.69
N HIS A 29 -34.35 165.72 -130.32
CA HIS A 29 -34.84 165.73 -128.94
C HIS A 29 -35.20 164.31 -128.46
N ASP A 30 -35.94 163.54 -129.26
CA ASP A 30 -36.34 162.17 -128.92
C ASP A 30 -35.13 161.24 -128.81
N LEU A 31 -34.14 161.37 -129.71
CA LEU A 31 -32.87 160.65 -129.62
C LEU A 31 -32.07 161.00 -128.37
N GLN A 32 -32.07 162.28 -127.94
CA GLN A 32 -31.41 162.67 -126.69
C GLN A 32 -32.09 162.04 -125.47
N ILE A 33 -33.42 161.95 -125.46
CA ILE A 33 -34.16 161.22 -124.41
C ILE A 33 -33.76 159.74 -124.41
N GLU A 34 -33.78 159.09 -125.57
CA GLU A 34 -33.43 157.67 -125.69
C GLU A 34 -31.99 157.40 -125.24
N VAL A 35 -31.02 158.22 -125.66
CA VAL A 35 -29.62 158.11 -125.24
C VAL A 35 -29.49 158.28 -123.72
N ASN A 36 -30.20 159.23 -123.12
CA ASN A 36 -30.19 159.43 -121.67
C ASN A 36 -30.82 158.24 -120.92
N GLU A 37 -31.93 157.69 -121.43
CA GLU A 37 -32.55 156.49 -120.87
C GLU A 37 -31.65 155.26 -120.97
N LEU A 38 -31.03 155.03 -122.13
CA LEU A 38 -30.09 153.93 -122.35
C LEU A 38 -28.85 154.08 -121.46
N THR A 39 -28.34 155.30 -121.30
CA THR A 39 -27.21 155.59 -120.39
C THR A 39 -27.59 155.28 -118.94
N ARG A 40 -28.78 155.68 -118.49
CA ARG A 40 -29.29 155.36 -117.15
C ARG A 40 -29.43 153.85 -116.95
N ARG A 41 -30.07 153.14 -117.89
CA ARG A 41 -30.24 151.68 -117.82
C ARG A 41 -28.90 150.95 -117.80
N SER A 42 -27.94 151.38 -118.63
CA SER A 42 -26.59 150.83 -118.65
C SER A 42 -25.90 150.98 -117.29
N ALA A 43 -25.99 152.15 -116.66
CA ALA A 43 -25.45 152.39 -115.33
C ALA A 43 -26.11 151.49 -114.26
N GLU A 44 -27.44 151.29 -114.32
CA GLU A 44 -28.18 150.39 -113.42
C GLU A 44 -27.75 148.93 -113.58
N TYR A 45 -27.57 148.46 -114.81
CA TYR A 45 -27.06 147.11 -115.07
C TYR A 45 -25.62 146.94 -114.59
N TYR A 46 -24.77 147.95 -114.78
CA TYR A 46 -23.39 147.92 -114.31
C TYR A 46 -23.32 147.88 -112.77
N GLN A 47 -24.14 148.68 -112.08
CA GLN A 47 -24.24 148.62 -110.62
C GLN A 47 -24.76 147.27 -110.13
N SER A 48 -25.79 146.73 -110.78
CA SER A 48 -26.32 145.40 -110.45
C SER A 48 -25.26 144.30 -110.63
N ALA A 49 -24.43 144.39 -111.69
CA ALA A 49 -23.33 143.47 -111.93
C ALA A 49 -22.26 143.56 -110.83
N ILE A 50 -21.90 144.77 -110.38
CA ILE A 50 -20.98 144.97 -109.25
C ILE A 50 -21.55 144.37 -107.96
N THR A 51 -22.83 144.65 -107.65
CA THR A 51 -23.48 144.10 -106.46
C THR A 51 -23.49 142.57 -106.49
N ASN A 52 -23.86 141.97 -107.62
CA ASN A 52 -23.86 140.51 -107.77
C ASN A 52 -22.46 139.92 -107.65
N TYR A 53 -21.44 140.55 -108.25
CA TYR A 53 -20.04 140.12 -108.11
C TYR A 53 -19.60 140.11 -106.65
N ASN A 54 -19.88 141.17 -105.89
CA ASN A 54 -19.53 141.25 -104.47
C ASN A 54 -20.25 140.17 -103.64
N ILE A 55 -21.54 139.93 -103.91
CA ILE A 55 -22.31 138.85 -103.27
C ILE A 55 -21.67 137.49 -103.57
N CYS A 56 -21.32 137.22 -104.83
CA CYS A 56 -20.67 135.97 -105.22
C CYS A 56 -19.31 135.80 -104.52
N CYS A 57 -18.50 136.86 -104.45
CA CYS A 57 -17.21 136.81 -103.75
C CYS A 57 -17.37 136.51 -102.25
N ASP A 58 -18.37 137.10 -101.59
CA ASP A 58 -18.61 136.84 -100.17
C ASP A 58 -19.17 135.44 -99.92
N GLN A 59 -20.08 134.96 -100.79
CA GLN A 59 -20.53 133.56 -100.77
C GLN A 59 -19.38 132.59 -100.97
N GLU A 60 -18.44 132.86 -101.88
CA GLU A 60 -17.28 132.02 -102.11
C GLU A 60 -16.38 131.95 -100.87
N LYS A 61 -16.17 133.07 -100.16
CA LYS A 61 -15.45 133.07 -98.87
C LYS A 61 -16.17 132.21 -97.84
N THR A 62 -17.49 132.34 -97.71
CA THR A 62 -18.28 131.52 -96.78
C THR A 62 -18.19 130.04 -97.12
N ILE A 63 -18.28 129.67 -98.40
CA ILE A 63 -18.14 128.29 -98.87
C ILE A 63 -16.77 127.73 -98.46
N ARG A 64 -15.68 128.49 -98.67
CA ARG A 64 -14.34 128.06 -98.28
C ARG A 64 -14.21 127.83 -96.76
N ILE A 65 -14.77 128.71 -95.94
CA ILE A 65 -14.78 128.56 -94.47
C ILE A 65 -15.56 127.30 -94.07
N LEU A 66 -16.73 127.06 -94.66
CA LEU A 66 -17.54 125.87 -94.37
C LEU A 66 -16.83 124.58 -94.80
N GLN A 67 -16.15 124.59 -95.96
CA GLN A 67 -15.35 123.44 -96.42
C GLN A 67 -14.20 123.13 -95.46
N GLN A 68 -13.49 124.14 -94.96
CA GLN A 68 -12.45 123.96 -93.94
C GLN A 68 -13.03 123.36 -92.66
N LYS A 69 -14.16 123.89 -92.18
CA LYS A 69 -14.82 123.38 -90.96
C LYS A 69 -15.31 121.94 -91.11
N ILE A 70 -15.83 121.57 -92.28
CA ILE A 70 -16.21 120.18 -92.59
C ILE A 70 -14.97 119.27 -92.54
N GLN A 71 -13.85 119.71 -93.11
CA GLN A 71 -12.61 118.92 -93.09
C GLN A 71 -12.07 118.73 -91.66
N GLU A 72 -12.08 119.79 -90.84
CA GLU A 72 -11.68 119.73 -89.44
C GLU A 72 -12.54 118.77 -88.63
N LEU A 73 -13.87 118.88 -88.75
CA LEU A 73 -14.81 117.98 -88.07
C LEU A 73 -14.64 116.52 -88.54
N THR A 74 -14.40 116.31 -89.83
CA THR A 74 -14.14 114.97 -90.38
C THR A 74 -12.86 114.37 -89.79
N ASN A 75 -11.78 115.16 -89.70
CA ASN A 75 -10.52 114.70 -89.11
C ASN A 75 -10.66 114.41 -87.62
N GLN A 76 -11.40 115.24 -86.87
CA GLN A 76 -11.70 115.01 -85.46
C GLN A 76 -12.48 113.72 -85.27
N TYR A 77 -13.57 113.53 -86.02
CA TYR A 77 -14.38 112.32 -85.99
C TYR A 77 -13.56 111.06 -86.28
N ASN A 78 -12.75 111.07 -87.33
CA ASN A 78 -11.91 109.92 -87.69
C ASN A 78 -10.87 109.59 -86.61
N THR A 79 -10.27 110.62 -86.00
CA THR A 79 -9.29 110.44 -84.92
C THR A 79 -9.95 109.84 -83.68
N GLU A 80 -11.12 110.34 -83.30
CA GLU A 80 -11.86 109.85 -82.14
C GLU A 80 -12.40 108.43 -82.38
N ASN A 81 -12.90 108.14 -83.58
CA ASN A 81 -13.34 106.80 -83.95
C ASN A 81 -12.19 105.79 -83.90
N THR A 82 -11.00 106.15 -84.39
CA THR A 82 -9.81 105.28 -84.32
C THR A 82 -9.42 104.98 -82.87
N LYS A 83 -9.43 105.99 -81.99
CA LYS A 83 -9.16 105.80 -80.54
C LYS A 83 -10.19 104.88 -79.90
N ASN A 84 -11.47 105.09 -80.21
CA ASN A 84 -12.56 104.27 -79.68
C ASN A 84 -12.46 102.81 -80.15
N GLU A 85 -12.06 102.57 -81.40
CA GLU A 85 -11.83 101.22 -81.93
C GLU A 85 -10.66 100.52 -81.23
N GLU A 86 -9.56 101.23 -80.96
CA GLU A 86 -8.42 100.70 -80.21
C GLU A 86 -8.79 100.37 -78.75
N GLU A 87 -9.52 101.25 -78.08
CA GLU A 87 -10.02 101.01 -76.71
C GLU A 87 -10.98 99.82 -76.68
N LEU A 88 -11.92 99.73 -77.63
CA LEU A 88 -12.83 98.60 -77.75
C LEU A 88 -12.09 97.29 -77.95
N LYS A 89 -10.97 97.29 -78.72
CA LYS A 89 -10.13 96.11 -78.90
C LYS A 89 -9.45 95.68 -77.59
N LYS A 90 -8.89 96.63 -76.83
CA LYS A 90 -8.29 96.36 -75.51
C LYS A 90 -9.31 95.77 -74.54
N ILE A 91 -10.51 96.37 -74.45
CA ILE A 91 -11.60 95.88 -73.59
C ILE A 91 -12.01 94.45 -73.98
N LYS A 92 -12.11 94.15 -75.28
CA LYS A 92 -12.44 92.79 -75.76
C LYS A 92 -11.37 91.76 -75.37
N GLU A 93 -10.09 92.12 -75.43
CA GLU A 93 -8.99 91.25 -75.01
C GLU A 93 -8.99 91.01 -73.49
N GLU A 94 -9.26 92.05 -72.69
CA GLU A 94 -9.39 91.93 -71.23
C GLU A 94 -10.59 91.05 -70.84
N LEU A 95 -11.75 91.25 -71.48
CA LEU A 95 -12.94 90.40 -71.26
C LEU A 95 -12.66 88.94 -71.58
N LYS A 96 -11.86 88.66 -72.62
CA LYS A 96 -11.46 87.29 -72.97
C LYS A 96 -10.62 86.66 -71.86
N LYS A 97 -9.62 87.38 -71.34
CA LYS A 97 -8.77 86.91 -70.23
C LYS A 97 -9.58 86.64 -68.96
N ILE A 98 -10.47 87.56 -68.60
CA ILE A 98 -11.36 87.41 -67.43
C ILE A 98 -12.25 86.17 -67.59
N LYS A 99 -12.76 85.91 -68.79
CA LYS A 99 -13.59 84.74 -69.05
C LYS A 99 -12.79 83.43 -68.89
N GLU A 100 -11.59 83.36 -69.45
CA GLU A 100 -10.71 82.20 -69.32
C GLU A 100 -10.34 81.93 -67.85
N GLU A 101 -10.02 82.98 -67.09
CA GLU A 101 -9.72 82.88 -65.65
C GLU A 101 -10.93 82.41 -64.84
N LYS A 102 -12.12 82.96 -65.13
CA LYS A 102 -13.37 82.52 -64.50
C LYS A 102 -13.65 81.04 -64.75
N ASP A 103 -13.49 80.57 -65.98
CA ASP A 103 -13.73 79.18 -66.35
C ASP A 103 -12.74 78.24 -65.64
N TYR A 104 -11.46 78.63 -65.59
CA TYR A 104 -10.43 77.90 -64.84
C TYR A 104 -10.74 77.81 -63.34
N LEU A 105 -11.10 78.93 -62.71
CA LEU A 105 -11.45 78.96 -61.28
C LEU A 105 -12.71 78.13 -61.00
N THR A 106 -13.70 78.17 -61.88
CA THR A 106 -14.93 77.38 -61.75
C THR A 106 -14.62 75.88 -61.74
N GLU A 107 -13.77 75.42 -62.65
CA GLU A 107 -13.37 74.01 -62.72
C GLU A 107 -12.54 73.60 -61.49
N LYS A 108 -11.66 74.48 -61.02
CA LYS A 108 -10.88 74.27 -59.79
C LYS A 108 -11.78 74.17 -58.56
N CYS A 109 -12.80 75.01 -58.44
CA CYS A 109 -13.77 74.96 -57.35
C CYS A 109 -14.55 73.64 -57.34
N LYS A 110 -15.06 73.18 -58.49
CA LYS A 110 -15.77 71.88 -58.59
C LYS A 110 -14.93 70.71 -58.07
N LYS A 111 -13.66 70.61 -58.53
CA LYS A 111 -12.74 69.57 -58.07
C LYS A 111 -12.45 69.66 -56.57
N THR A 112 -12.39 70.87 -56.05
CA THR A 112 -12.17 71.11 -54.61
C THR A 112 -13.40 70.66 -53.80
N ASP A 113 -14.61 70.99 -54.26
CA ASP A 113 -15.87 70.59 -53.62
C ASP A 113 -16.05 69.06 -53.63
N GLU A 114 -15.73 68.39 -54.74
CA GLU A 114 -15.72 66.93 -54.84
C GLU A 114 -14.75 66.30 -53.82
N ASN A 115 -13.53 66.84 -53.70
CA ASN A 115 -12.56 66.37 -52.72
C ASN A 115 -13.04 66.60 -51.28
N ILE A 116 -13.61 67.77 -50.98
CA ILE A 116 -14.18 68.06 -49.65
C ILE A 116 -15.30 67.07 -49.33
N CYS A 117 -16.19 66.80 -50.28
CA CYS A 117 -17.27 65.82 -50.12
C CYS A 117 -16.72 64.40 -49.86
N TYR A 118 -15.70 63.98 -50.62
CA TYR A 118 -15.03 62.70 -50.43
C TYR A 118 -14.41 62.57 -49.04
N PHE A 119 -13.61 63.56 -48.61
CA PHE A 119 -13.00 63.56 -47.28
C PHE A 119 -14.03 63.63 -46.16
N SER A 120 -15.12 64.38 -46.34
CA SER A 120 -16.21 64.44 -45.37
C SER A 120 -16.86 63.07 -45.15
N LYS A 121 -17.17 62.34 -46.24
CA LYS A 121 -17.71 60.98 -46.18
C LYS A 121 -16.73 60.00 -45.53
N MET A 122 -15.45 60.08 -45.90
CA MET A 122 -14.40 59.23 -45.34
C MET A 122 -14.23 59.47 -43.83
N ASN A 123 -14.17 60.74 -43.40
CA ASN A 123 -14.07 61.10 -41.98
C ASN A 123 -15.29 60.63 -41.19
N SER A 124 -16.50 60.83 -41.70
CA SER A 124 -17.73 60.34 -41.05
C SER A 124 -17.69 58.81 -40.86
N SER A 125 -17.24 58.06 -41.88
CA SER A 125 -17.07 56.60 -41.75
C SER A 125 -16.01 56.22 -40.70
N LEU A 126 -14.90 56.97 -40.62
CA LEU A 126 -13.85 56.73 -39.62
C LEU A 126 -14.34 57.02 -38.20
N TYR A 127 -15.07 58.12 -37.99
CA TYR A 127 -15.68 58.45 -36.69
C TYR A 127 -16.60 57.34 -36.20
N ASN A 128 -17.51 56.85 -37.06
CA ASN A 128 -18.42 55.77 -36.68
C ASN A 128 -17.67 54.47 -36.31
N LYS A 129 -16.57 54.16 -37.02
CA LYS A 129 -15.72 53.01 -36.69
C LYS A 129 -15.00 53.18 -35.35
N LEU A 130 -14.49 54.38 -35.07
CA LEU A 130 -13.83 54.71 -33.81
C LEU A 130 -14.81 54.61 -32.64
N GLU A 131 -16.01 55.15 -32.78
CA GLU A 131 -17.05 55.09 -31.75
C GLU A 131 -17.47 53.64 -31.45
N SER A 132 -17.65 52.82 -32.50
CA SER A 132 -17.92 51.40 -32.34
C SER A 132 -16.80 50.65 -31.61
N LYS A 133 -15.53 50.97 -31.91
CA LYS A 133 -14.37 50.35 -31.25
C LYS A 133 -14.21 50.80 -29.80
N ASP A 134 -14.47 52.08 -29.50
CA ASP A 134 -14.46 52.60 -28.14
C ASP A 134 -15.51 51.90 -27.26
N LEU A 135 -16.71 51.68 -27.81
CA LEU A 135 -17.77 50.92 -27.13
C LEU A 135 -17.37 49.46 -26.90
N GLU A 136 -16.76 48.81 -27.90
CA GLU A 136 -16.26 47.43 -27.77
C GLU A 136 -15.20 47.31 -26.66
N ILE A 137 -14.26 48.26 -26.59
CA ILE A 137 -13.22 48.32 -25.55
C ILE A 137 -13.84 48.52 -24.17
N LYS A 138 -14.78 49.46 -24.03
CA LYS A 138 -15.49 49.70 -22.76
C LYS A 138 -16.20 48.45 -22.26
N ASN A 139 -16.92 47.75 -23.15
CA ASN A 139 -17.62 46.51 -22.80
C ASN A 139 -16.65 45.41 -22.36
N LYS A 140 -15.54 45.20 -23.09
CA LYS A 140 -14.49 44.24 -22.70
C LYS A 140 -13.81 44.61 -21.39
N GLY A 141 -13.56 45.91 -21.17
CA GLY A 141 -12.99 46.41 -19.92
C GLY A 141 -13.91 46.12 -18.72
N GLN A 142 -15.21 46.30 -18.90
CA GLN A 142 -16.20 45.96 -17.87
C GLN A 142 -16.24 44.44 -17.60
N GLU A 143 -16.29 43.62 -18.64
CA GLU A 143 -16.28 42.15 -18.50
C GLU A 143 -15.04 41.65 -17.75
N LEU A 144 -13.86 42.20 -18.05
CA LEU A 144 -12.62 41.89 -17.34
C LEU A 144 -12.65 42.35 -15.88
N SER A 145 -13.22 43.53 -15.60
CA SER A 145 -13.39 44.01 -14.23
C SER A 145 -14.29 43.09 -13.42
N ASP A 146 -15.41 42.64 -13.99
CA ASP A 146 -16.35 41.76 -13.32
C ASP A 146 -15.75 40.36 -13.08
N LYS A 147 -15.04 39.80 -14.06
CA LYS A 147 -14.26 38.56 -13.88
C LYS A 147 -13.19 38.68 -12.81
N THR A 148 -12.52 39.83 -12.71
CA THR A 148 -11.50 40.06 -11.69
C THR A 148 -12.12 40.03 -10.29
N LYS A 149 -13.27 40.69 -10.09
CA LYS A 149 -14.01 40.63 -8.83
C LYS A 149 -14.46 39.20 -8.49
N GLU A 150 -14.94 38.45 -9.47
CA GLU A 150 -15.33 37.05 -9.29
C GLU A 150 -14.14 36.20 -8.81
N TYR A 151 -12.96 36.34 -9.43
CA TYR A 151 -11.76 35.64 -9.00
C TYR A 151 -11.27 36.07 -7.60
N GLU A 152 -11.40 37.35 -7.25
CA GLU A 152 -11.09 37.84 -5.90
C GLU A 152 -12.01 37.20 -4.85
N GLU A 153 -13.31 37.10 -5.12
CA GLU A 153 -14.28 36.43 -4.25
C GLU A 153 -13.96 34.94 -4.09
N GLN A 154 -13.65 34.24 -5.19
CA GLN A 154 -13.24 32.84 -5.14
C GLN A 154 -11.95 32.65 -4.33
N THR A 155 -10.96 33.53 -4.52
CA THR A 155 -9.70 33.51 -3.77
C THR A 155 -9.94 33.68 -2.27
N ASN A 156 -10.85 34.59 -1.89
CA ASN A 156 -11.23 34.77 -0.49
C ASN A 156 -11.92 33.53 0.09
N LYS A 157 -12.82 32.88 -0.67
CA LYS A 157 -13.43 31.61 -0.26
C LYS A 157 -12.38 30.51 -0.04
N PHE A 158 -11.43 30.36 -0.96
CA PHE A 158 -10.33 29.40 -0.81
C PHE A 158 -9.47 29.66 0.42
N LYS A 159 -9.15 30.93 0.72
CA LYS A 159 -8.40 31.29 1.93
C LYS A 159 -9.15 30.92 3.22
N ILE A 160 -10.47 31.10 3.25
CA ILE A 160 -11.29 30.70 4.40
C ILE A 160 -11.28 29.18 4.56
N GLN A 161 -11.53 28.43 3.48
CA GLN A 161 -11.49 26.96 3.50
C GLN A 161 -10.12 26.42 3.92
N GLN A 162 -9.03 27.04 3.45
CA GLN A 162 -7.67 26.65 3.84
C GLN A 162 -7.45 26.79 5.35
N LYS A 163 -7.93 27.89 5.97
CA LYS A 163 -7.86 28.06 7.43
C LYS A 163 -8.69 27.01 8.16
N GLU A 164 -9.90 26.72 7.69
CA GLU A 164 -10.76 25.68 8.28
C GLU A 164 -10.08 24.29 8.23
N PHE A 165 -9.43 23.95 7.11
CA PHE A 165 -8.67 22.70 7.00
C PHE A 165 -7.45 22.68 7.91
N GLU A 166 -6.70 23.78 8.05
CA GLU A 166 -5.58 23.87 9.00
C GLU A 166 -6.05 23.66 10.45
N GLU A 167 -7.17 24.27 10.85
CA GLU A 167 -7.77 24.05 12.17
C GLU A 167 -8.18 22.59 12.39
N GLN A 168 -8.81 21.96 11.40
CA GLN A 168 -9.18 20.54 11.46
C GLN A 168 -7.95 19.63 11.57
N ILE A 169 -6.91 19.87 10.78
CA ILE A 169 -5.65 19.12 10.85
C ILE A 169 -5.02 19.23 12.24
N ASN A 170 -4.99 20.43 12.81
CA ASN A 170 -4.44 20.64 14.15
C ASN A 170 -5.26 19.92 15.22
N LYS A 171 -6.58 19.92 15.10
CA LYS A 171 -7.46 19.18 16.01
C LYS A 171 -7.21 17.67 15.95
N ILE A 172 -7.16 17.09 14.75
CA ILE A 172 -6.87 15.66 14.55
C ILE A 172 -5.51 15.30 15.14
N LYS A 173 -4.47 16.11 14.90
CA LYS A 173 -3.14 15.88 15.48
C LYS A 173 -3.17 15.84 17.00
N ALA A 174 -3.88 16.79 17.63
CA ALA A 174 -4.00 16.83 19.08
C ALA A 174 -4.76 15.61 19.65
N GLU A 175 -5.86 15.21 19.01
CA GLU A 175 -6.62 14.01 19.38
C GLU A 175 -5.79 12.74 19.25
N GLN A 176 -5.05 12.60 18.14
CA GLN A 176 -4.17 11.47 17.88
C GLN A 176 -3.05 11.38 18.94
N GLU A 177 -2.39 12.49 19.25
CA GLU A 177 -1.36 12.53 20.30
C GLU A 177 -1.90 12.14 21.69
N GLU A 178 -3.14 12.55 22.01
CA GLU A 178 -3.76 12.17 23.28
C GLU A 178 -4.12 10.68 23.32
N GLU A 179 -4.65 10.13 22.22
CA GLU A 179 -4.98 8.72 22.11
C GLU A 179 -3.73 7.83 22.18
N ASP A 180 -2.66 8.21 21.49
CA ASP A 180 -1.39 7.50 21.51
C ASP A 180 -0.77 7.53 22.92
N LYS A 181 -0.82 8.66 23.62
CA LYS A 181 -0.42 8.75 25.04
C LYS A 181 -1.22 7.77 25.91
N LYS A 182 -2.54 7.70 25.74
CA LYS A 182 -3.40 6.75 26.48
C LYS A 182 -3.03 5.30 26.18
N LYS A 183 -2.82 4.95 24.90
CA LYS A 183 -2.38 3.59 24.50
C LYS A 183 -1.03 3.24 25.09
N ILE A 184 -0.06 4.16 25.07
CA ILE A 184 1.26 3.95 25.69
C ILE A 184 1.13 3.68 27.19
N VAL A 185 0.32 4.46 27.91
CA VAL A 185 0.07 4.23 29.33
C VAL A 185 -0.53 2.85 29.58
N GLN A 186 -1.56 2.47 28.81
CA GLN A 186 -2.19 1.14 28.92
C GLN A 186 -1.21 0.01 28.63
N LEU A 187 -0.41 0.12 27.57
CA LEU A 187 0.61 -0.87 27.23
C LEU A 187 1.66 -1.01 28.33
N ASN A 188 2.08 0.10 28.94
CA ASN A 188 3.00 0.07 30.07
C ASN A 188 2.38 -0.61 31.29
N THR A 189 1.11 -0.36 31.61
CA THR A 189 0.41 -1.05 32.70
C THR A 189 0.34 -2.56 32.45
N VAL A 190 -0.04 -2.98 31.24
CA VAL A 190 -0.08 -4.40 30.85
C VAL A 190 1.31 -5.02 30.92
N LYS A 191 2.35 -4.29 30.49
CA LYS A 191 3.74 -4.75 30.61
C LYS A 191 4.14 -4.98 32.07
N GLU A 192 3.82 -4.04 32.97
CA GLU A 192 4.08 -4.20 34.41
C GLU A 192 3.35 -5.40 35.02
N GLU A 193 2.10 -5.67 34.60
CA GLU A 193 1.35 -6.86 35.02
C GLU A 193 2.01 -8.16 34.53
N TYR A 194 2.46 -8.20 33.27
CA TYR A 194 3.20 -9.34 32.73
C TYR A 194 4.54 -9.54 33.45
N GLU A 195 5.30 -8.47 33.72
CA GLU A 195 6.56 -8.56 34.47
C GLU A 195 6.35 -9.12 35.89
N LYS A 196 5.29 -8.66 36.60
CA LYS A 196 4.90 -9.24 37.89
C LYS A 196 4.60 -10.73 37.78
N ARG A 197 3.79 -11.12 36.79
CA ARG A 197 3.40 -12.52 36.59
C ARG A 197 4.58 -13.43 36.23
N VAL A 198 5.53 -12.93 35.44
CA VAL A 198 6.79 -13.63 35.15
C VAL A 198 7.61 -13.83 36.42
N ASN A 199 7.72 -12.81 37.27
CA ASN A 199 8.44 -12.92 38.54
C ASN A 199 7.77 -13.91 39.51
N GLU A 200 6.45 -13.90 39.61
CA GLU A 200 5.68 -14.87 40.40
C GLU A 200 5.88 -16.30 39.90
N LEU A 201 5.80 -16.52 38.58
CA LEU A 201 6.06 -17.83 37.97
C LEU A 201 7.50 -18.30 38.21
N ASN A 202 8.49 -17.40 38.11
CA ASN A 202 9.89 -17.73 38.42
C ASN A 202 10.07 -18.14 39.88
N ALA A 203 9.43 -17.43 40.82
CA ALA A 203 9.48 -17.77 42.24
C ALA A 203 8.84 -19.15 42.52
N GLN A 204 7.67 -19.42 41.93
CA GLN A 204 7.02 -20.73 42.02
C GLN A 204 7.88 -21.85 41.43
N ASN A 205 8.56 -21.58 40.31
CA ASN A 205 9.41 -22.58 39.66
C ASN A 205 10.65 -22.91 40.50
N GLU A 206 11.27 -21.91 41.13
CA GLU A 206 12.37 -22.13 42.10
C GLU A 206 11.90 -22.88 43.36
N GLU A 207 10.68 -22.59 43.86
CA GLU A 207 10.10 -23.33 44.99
C GLU A 207 9.84 -24.81 44.64
N ILE A 208 9.26 -25.09 43.47
CA ILE A 208 9.06 -26.46 42.96
C ILE A 208 10.39 -27.18 42.82
N LYS A 209 11.42 -26.51 42.29
CA LYS A 209 12.77 -27.06 42.12
C LYS A 209 13.41 -27.44 43.46
N LEU A 210 13.27 -26.58 44.48
CA LEU A 210 13.71 -26.87 45.84
C LEU A 210 12.96 -28.07 46.46
N GLN A 211 11.64 -28.14 46.26
CA GLN A 211 10.85 -29.28 46.71
C GLN A 211 11.29 -30.58 46.03
N PHE A 212 11.50 -30.57 44.71
CA PHE A 212 12.00 -31.72 43.96
C PHE A 212 13.35 -32.21 44.50
N GLU A 213 14.27 -31.29 44.80
CA GLU A 213 15.59 -31.68 45.31
C GLU A 213 15.51 -32.24 46.74
N LYS A 214 14.57 -31.75 47.55
CA LYS A 214 14.25 -32.33 48.86
C LYS A 214 13.69 -33.76 48.73
N TYR A 215 12.69 -33.97 47.87
CA TYR A 215 12.13 -35.30 47.62
C TYR A 215 13.18 -36.28 47.10
N LYS A 216 14.04 -35.83 46.20
CA LYS A 216 15.16 -36.62 45.69
C LYS A 216 16.11 -37.04 46.82
N ASN A 217 16.49 -36.12 47.70
CA ASN A 217 17.34 -36.43 48.87
C ASN A 217 16.66 -37.41 49.84
N ASP A 218 15.36 -37.23 50.11
CA ASP A 218 14.59 -38.14 50.99
C ASP A 218 14.53 -39.56 50.42
N ILE A 219 14.28 -39.70 49.12
CA ILE A 219 14.31 -41.00 48.42
C ILE A 219 15.72 -41.62 48.47
N GLN A 220 16.76 -40.81 48.29
CA GLN A 220 18.15 -41.27 48.34
C GLN A 220 18.49 -41.79 49.75
N GLN A 221 18.03 -41.11 50.80
CA GLN A 221 18.22 -41.52 52.19
C GLN A 221 17.42 -42.79 52.53
N GLN A 222 16.18 -42.92 52.04
CA GLN A 222 15.40 -44.15 52.17
C GLN A 222 16.09 -45.34 51.48
N THR A 223 16.68 -45.11 50.30
CA THR A 223 17.43 -46.13 49.56
C THR A 223 18.67 -46.59 50.35
N ILE A 224 19.40 -45.67 50.98
CA ILE A 224 20.54 -46.00 51.85
C ILE A 224 20.09 -46.85 53.05
N ASN A 225 19.00 -46.46 53.71
CA ASN A 225 18.44 -47.22 54.85
C ASN A 225 17.97 -48.62 54.44
N LEU A 226 17.30 -48.74 53.29
CA LEU A 226 16.89 -50.04 52.73
C LEU A 226 18.09 -50.91 52.41
N ASN A 227 19.14 -50.37 51.81
CA ASN A 227 20.38 -51.10 51.52
C ASN A 227 21.08 -51.56 52.80
N SER A 228 21.08 -50.75 53.86
CA SER A 228 21.59 -51.17 55.18
C SER A 228 20.78 -52.34 55.76
N ARG A 229 19.45 -52.28 55.65
CA ARG A 229 18.54 -53.36 56.09
C ARG A 229 18.73 -54.65 55.29
N ILE A 230 18.99 -54.54 53.99
CA ILE A 230 19.30 -55.68 53.11
C ILE A 230 20.62 -56.34 53.54
N ASN A 231 21.65 -55.56 53.87
CA ASN A 231 22.92 -56.11 54.37
C ASN A 231 22.75 -56.83 55.72
N GLU A 232 21.96 -56.27 56.65
CA GLU A 232 21.62 -56.96 57.92
C GLU A 232 20.93 -58.31 57.68
N LEU A 233 19.97 -58.35 56.75
CA LEU A 233 19.26 -59.58 56.38
C LEU A 233 20.17 -60.59 55.67
N GLN A 234 21.18 -60.14 54.91
CA GLN A 234 22.18 -61.02 54.31
C GLN A 234 23.08 -61.66 55.37
N MET A 235 23.51 -60.92 56.40
CA MET A 235 24.27 -61.52 57.51
C MET A 235 23.44 -62.52 58.32
N GLN A 236 22.16 -62.21 58.59
CA GLN A 236 21.25 -63.18 59.24
C GLN A 236 21.01 -64.43 58.39
N LYS A 237 21.02 -64.29 57.06
CA LYS A 237 20.93 -65.42 56.15
C LYS A 237 22.18 -66.30 56.21
N GLU A 238 23.38 -65.71 56.28
CA GLU A 238 24.64 -66.47 56.46
C GLU A 238 24.70 -67.16 57.82
N GLU A 239 24.26 -66.49 58.89
CA GLU A 239 24.21 -67.05 60.25
C GLU A 239 23.22 -68.22 60.35
N ASN A 240 22.03 -68.09 59.73
CA ASN A 240 21.06 -69.18 59.64
C ASN A 240 21.54 -70.34 58.76
N ASN A 241 22.34 -70.08 57.72
CA ASN A 241 22.91 -71.13 56.87
C ASN A 241 24.00 -71.91 57.61
N ASN A 242 24.84 -71.24 58.41
CA ASN A 242 25.80 -71.89 59.33
C ASN A 242 25.08 -72.75 60.38
N ASN A 243 23.98 -72.26 60.97
CA ASN A 243 23.18 -73.05 61.91
C ASN A 243 22.51 -74.27 61.26
N LEU A 244 22.07 -74.17 60.00
CA LEU A 244 21.57 -75.30 59.21
C LEU A 244 22.65 -76.34 58.90
N GLN A 245 23.90 -75.90 58.72
CA GLN A 245 25.04 -76.77 58.49
C GLN A 245 25.41 -77.57 59.75
N ILE A 246 25.30 -76.96 60.94
CA ILE A 246 25.47 -77.64 62.24
C ILE A 246 24.36 -78.70 62.47
N LEU A 247 23.10 -78.39 62.12
CA LEU A 247 21.98 -79.34 62.21
C LEU A 247 22.13 -80.55 61.25
N ARG A 248 22.70 -80.35 60.05
CA ARG A 248 23.01 -81.44 59.11
C ARG A 248 24.15 -82.36 59.58
N GLU A 249 25.09 -81.86 60.38
CA GLU A 249 26.17 -82.67 60.97
C GLU A 249 25.70 -83.49 62.18
N ILE A 250 24.66 -83.04 62.89
CA ILE A 250 24.02 -83.80 63.98
C ILE A 250 23.15 -84.93 63.42
N GLN A 251 22.35 -84.66 62.37
CA GLN A 251 21.54 -85.71 61.71
C GLN A 251 22.38 -86.78 61.01
N LYS A 252 23.58 -86.45 60.52
CA LYS A 252 24.53 -87.41 59.93
C LYS A 252 25.13 -88.40 60.94
N LYS A 253 25.14 -88.06 62.24
CA LYS A 253 25.62 -88.96 63.31
C LYS A 253 24.53 -89.87 63.88
N GLU A 254 23.26 -89.52 63.71
CA GLU A 254 22.12 -90.36 64.12
C GLU A 254 21.73 -91.40 63.03
N GLU A 255 21.95 -91.10 61.74
CA GLU A 255 21.73 -92.06 60.62
C GLU A 255 22.81 -93.16 60.47
N GLU A 256 23.99 -93.02 61.11
CA GLU A 256 25.06 -94.04 61.09
C GLU A 256 24.91 -95.12 62.19
N GLU A 257 24.16 -94.88 63.28
CA GLU A 257 23.86 -95.89 64.30
C GLU A 257 22.61 -96.74 63.98
N GLU A 258 21.69 -96.25 63.13
CA GLU A 258 20.46 -96.96 62.73
C GLU A 258 20.67 -97.87 61.49
N ASN A 259 21.68 -97.60 60.65
CA ASN A 259 22.00 -98.37 59.43
C ASN A 259 22.86 -99.64 59.65
N ILE A 260 23.38 -99.89 60.85
CA ILE A 260 24.05 -101.16 61.21
C ILE A 260 23.03 -102.21 61.72
N LYS A 261 21.84 -101.76 62.14
CA LYS A 261 20.76 -102.58 62.71
C LYS A 261 19.93 -103.31 61.65
N ASN A 262 19.80 -102.76 60.44
CA ASN A 262 18.91 -103.28 59.38
C ASN A 262 19.59 -104.17 58.31
N LYS A 263 20.88 -104.50 58.44
CA LYS A 263 21.62 -105.35 57.46
C LYS A 263 21.98 -106.76 57.95
N LYS A 264 21.59 -107.16 59.16
CA LYS A 264 21.76 -108.53 59.69
C LYS A 264 20.44 -109.29 59.94
N GLU A 265 19.28 -108.62 59.80
CA GLU A 265 17.95 -109.24 59.89
C GLU A 265 17.50 -109.95 58.60
N GLU A 266 18.18 -109.74 57.47
CA GLU A 266 17.87 -110.39 56.19
C GLU A 266 18.62 -111.74 56.02
N GLU A 267 19.80 -111.93 56.64
CA GLU A 267 20.52 -113.23 56.64
C GLU A 267 19.91 -114.27 57.60
N ALA A 268 18.96 -113.87 58.44
CA ALA A 268 18.17 -114.77 59.28
C ALA A 268 17.06 -115.52 58.52
N ARG A 269 16.73 -115.17 57.26
CA ARG A 269 15.58 -115.75 56.55
C ARG A 269 15.92 -116.87 55.56
N GLU A 270 17.19 -117.10 55.22
CA GLU A 270 17.55 -118.08 54.18
C GLU A 270 18.14 -119.40 54.73
N ILE A 271 18.64 -119.42 55.97
CA ILE A 271 19.24 -120.63 56.60
C ILE A 271 18.23 -121.43 57.45
N ILE A 272 17.11 -120.82 57.87
CA ILE A 272 15.96 -121.50 58.50
C ILE A 272 15.26 -122.48 57.52
N LYS A 273 15.63 -122.46 56.22
CA LYS A 273 15.08 -123.36 55.21
C LYS A 273 15.71 -124.78 55.20
N ASN A 274 16.82 -125.04 55.90
CA ASN A 274 17.54 -126.32 55.81
C ASN A 274 17.76 -127.05 57.15
N MET A 275 16.69 -127.24 57.92
CA MET A 275 16.66 -128.31 58.93
C MET A 275 16.99 -129.68 58.31
N ARG A 276 17.97 -130.40 58.89
CA ARG A 276 17.80 -131.82 59.23
C ARG A 276 18.70 -132.20 60.42
N ILE A 277 18.03 -132.84 61.38
CA ILE A 277 18.49 -133.33 62.69
C ILE A 277 19.66 -134.32 62.54
N ASN A 278 20.61 -134.30 63.48
CA ASN A 278 21.18 -135.54 64.01
C ASN A 278 21.64 -135.42 65.46
N SER A 279 21.11 -136.33 66.27
CA SER A 279 21.23 -136.47 67.71
C SER A 279 22.28 -137.53 68.06
N THR A 280 23.45 -137.15 68.57
CA THR A 280 24.37 -138.02 69.34
C THR A 280 25.67 -137.25 69.60
N VAL A 281 25.90 -136.74 70.82
CA VAL A 281 27.16 -136.82 71.59
C VAL A 281 26.86 -136.28 72.99
N ILE A 282 26.77 -137.16 73.99
CA ILE A 282 26.82 -136.83 75.42
C ILE A 282 28.21 -137.23 75.88
N ARG A 283 29.01 -136.30 76.39
CA ARG A 283 30.27 -136.64 77.10
C ARG A 283 30.10 -136.36 78.59
N ASN A 284 29.92 -137.44 79.34
CA ASN A 284 30.09 -137.51 80.78
C ASN A 284 31.54 -137.12 81.13
N THR A 285 31.75 -135.90 81.61
CA THR A 285 32.98 -135.50 82.29
C THR A 285 32.67 -135.34 83.77
N SER A 286 33.31 -136.18 84.59
CA SER A 286 33.09 -136.38 86.03
C SER A 286 33.54 -135.21 86.93
N SER A 287 33.54 -133.99 86.42
CA SER A 287 33.87 -132.75 87.15
C SER A 287 33.24 -131.58 86.40
N SER A 288 31.93 -131.39 86.59
CA SER A 288 31.20 -130.32 85.89
C SER A 288 31.63 -128.95 86.43
N PRO A 289 31.97 -127.97 85.56
CA PRO A 289 32.41 -126.63 85.97
C PRO A 289 31.30 -125.75 86.56
N LEU A 290 30.10 -126.32 86.71
CA LEU A 290 28.88 -125.62 87.12
C LEU A 290 28.70 -125.74 88.64
N ILE A 291 28.70 -124.58 89.30
CA ILE A 291 28.36 -124.44 90.73
C ILE A 291 27.07 -123.63 90.80
N PHE A 292 26.06 -124.10 91.54
CA PHE A 292 24.79 -123.40 91.63
C PHE A 292 24.44 -123.03 93.07
N TYR A 293 23.79 -121.88 93.21
CA TYR A 293 23.26 -121.34 94.46
C TYR A 293 21.78 -120.99 94.26
N GLN A 294 20.90 -121.65 95.00
CA GLN A 294 19.47 -121.33 95.04
C GLN A 294 19.22 -120.30 96.16
N LYS A 295 18.56 -119.19 95.83
CA LYS A 295 18.16 -118.15 96.78
C LYS A 295 16.63 -118.14 96.96
N ARG A 296 16.17 -117.45 98.02
CA ARG A 296 14.80 -117.52 98.59
C ARG A 296 13.67 -117.45 97.55
N GLN A 297 12.55 -118.12 97.86
CA GLN A 297 11.31 -118.10 97.10
C GLN A 297 10.83 -116.65 96.87
N ASN A 298 10.58 -116.33 95.61
CA ASN A 298 10.07 -115.03 95.17
C ASN A 298 8.53 -115.05 95.13
N THR A 299 7.89 -113.89 95.03
CA THR A 299 6.45 -113.67 95.26
C THR A 299 5.49 -114.47 94.37
N ASN A 300 5.99 -115.14 93.32
CA ASN A 300 5.20 -115.91 92.35
C ASN A 300 5.50 -117.42 92.35
N ASN A 301 5.88 -118.01 93.50
CA ASN A 301 6.28 -119.43 93.60
C ASN A 301 7.50 -119.84 92.75
N THR A 302 8.29 -118.88 92.27
CA THR A 302 9.56 -119.10 91.57
C THR A 302 10.75 -118.89 92.50
N PHE A 303 11.83 -119.63 92.28
CA PHE A 303 13.08 -119.56 93.01
C PHE A 303 14.15 -118.92 92.13
N GLU A 304 14.85 -117.94 92.67
CA GLU A 304 15.99 -117.35 91.99
C GLU A 304 17.18 -118.30 92.14
N VAL A 305 17.59 -118.88 91.03
CA VAL A 305 18.72 -119.80 90.93
C VAL A 305 19.85 -119.09 90.21
N MET A 306 20.95 -118.88 90.91
CA MET A 306 22.18 -118.36 90.34
C MET A 306 23.11 -119.52 90.00
N ILE A 307 23.56 -119.57 88.76
CA ILE A 307 24.45 -120.61 88.24
C ILE A 307 25.75 -119.96 87.82
N TYR A 308 26.85 -120.46 88.35
CA TYR A 308 28.22 -120.07 88.05
C TYR A 308 28.88 -121.13 87.18
N CYS A 309 29.56 -120.74 86.11
CA CYS A 309 30.43 -121.63 85.35
C CYS A 309 31.88 -121.18 85.46
N ASN A 310 32.72 -122.01 86.07
CA ASN A 310 34.13 -121.69 86.29
C ASN A 310 35.03 -121.94 85.07
N ASP A 311 34.49 -122.48 83.97
CA ASP A 311 35.22 -122.66 82.71
C ASP A 311 35.16 -121.35 81.90
N GLU A 312 36.32 -120.74 81.63
CA GLU A 312 36.42 -119.49 80.88
C GLU A 312 35.86 -119.57 79.46
N ARG A 313 35.76 -120.78 78.89
CA ARG A 313 35.17 -121.01 77.57
C ARG A 313 33.64 -120.99 77.62
N CYS A 314 33.03 -120.99 78.80
CA CYS A 314 31.59 -121.00 78.95
C CYS A 314 30.98 -119.64 78.62
N SER A 315 30.13 -119.62 77.60
CA SER A 315 29.54 -118.38 77.07
C SER A 315 28.03 -118.31 77.29
N PHE A 316 27.36 -119.46 77.37
CA PHE A 316 25.90 -119.54 77.55
C PHE A 316 25.54 -120.69 78.50
N ILE A 317 24.52 -120.47 79.34
CA ILE A 317 23.89 -121.53 80.13
C ILE A 317 22.44 -121.69 79.65
N GLY A 318 22.08 -122.91 79.31
CA GLY A 318 20.72 -123.29 78.97
C GLY A 318 20.10 -124.16 80.05
N ILE A 319 18.85 -123.86 80.42
CA ILE A 319 18.08 -124.67 81.36
C ILE A 319 16.85 -125.25 80.66
N HIS A 320 16.65 -126.55 80.81
CA HIS A 320 15.43 -127.21 80.36
C HIS A 320 14.80 -128.07 81.45
N ASN A 321 13.47 -128.06 81.56
CA ASN A 321 12.74 -129.01 82.39
C ASN A 321 12.36 -130.20 81.52
N PRO A 322 12.97 -131.38 81.70
CA PRO A 322 12.68 -132.56 80.90
C PRO A 322 11.23 -133.07 81.09
N GLN A 323 10.50 -132.65 82.12
CA GLN A 323 9.12 -133.10 82.38
C GLN A 323 8.05 -132.32 81.60
N VAL A 324 8.37 -131.18 80.99
CA VAL A 324 7.40 -130.38 80.21
C VAL A 324 7.39 -130.88 78.77
N ASN A 325 6.47 -131.80 78.46
CA ASN A 325 6.39 -132.46 77.15
C ASN A 325 5.60 -131.59 76.14
N SER A 326 6.21 -130.50 75.66
CA SER A 326 5.75 -129.73 74.49
C SER A 326 6.95 -129.14 73.74
N ASN A 327 6.84 -128.99 72.41
CA ASN A 327 7.91 -128.88 71.40
C ASN A 327 9.01 -127.77 71.53
N ASN A 328 9.18 -127.10 72.67
CA ASN A 328 10.31 -126.21 72.94
C ASN A 328 11.21 -126.82 74.02
N ARG A 329 12.34 -127.42 73.61
CA ARG A 329 13.22 -128.21 74.49
C ARG A 329 14.03 -127.39 75.51
N TYR A 330 13.90 -126.07 75.57
CA TYR A 330 14.57 -125.22 76.56
C TYR A 330 13.60 -124.19 77.13
N ILE A 331 13.62 -124.03 78.45
CA ILE A 331 12.76 -123.08 79.17
C ILE A 331 13.39 -121.69 79.14
N ASP A 332 14.71 -121.61 79.25
CA ASP A 332 15.42 -120.34 79.22
C ASP A 332 16.91 -120.54 78.90
N LEU A 333 17.51 -119.61 78.15
CA LEU A 333 18.92 -119.65 77.76
C LEU A 333 19.52 -118.26 77.94
N GLN A 334 20.48 -118.12 78.84
CA GLN A 334 21.10 -116.83 79.15
C GLN A 334 22.58 -116.80 78.73
N VAL A 335 22.99 -115.68 78.14
CA VAL A 335 24.40 -115.35 77.94
C VAL A 335 25.01 -115.02 79.30
N ILE A 336 26.13 -115.67 79.62
CA ILE A 336 26.78 -115.48 80.90
C ILE A 336 27.56 -114.17 80.90
N GLN A 337 27.35 -113.33 81.92
CA GLN A 337 28.18 -112.15 82.18
C GLN A 337 28.96 -112.38 83.47
N ASN A 338 30.29 -112.22 83.43
CA ASN A 338 31.20 -112.48 84.55
C ASN A 338 31.04 -113.87 85.18
N HIS A 339 30.86 -114.92 84.36
CA HIS A 339 30.71 -116.33 84.78
C HIS A 339 29.41 -116.72 85.50
N PHE A 340 28.45 -115.80 85.70
CA PHE A 340 27.14 -116.12 86.31
C PHE A 340 25.95 -115.94 85.35
N ALA A 341 24.90 -116.73 85.58
CA ALA A 341 23.56 -116.56 85.01
C ALA A 341 22.51 -116.74 86.12
N ILE A 342 21.39 -116.03 86.03
CA ILE A 342 20.35 -116.04 87.07
C ILE A 342 19.00 -116.37 86.44
N PHE A 343 18.37 -117.43 86.92
CA PHE A 343 17.08 -117.91 86.43
C PHE A 343 16.03 -117.90 87.52
N ASN A 344 14.81 -117.49 87.19
CA ASN A 344 13.67 -117.63 88.09
C ASN A 344 12.89 -118.90 87.72
N LEU A 345 13.10 -119.98 88.46
CA LEU A 345 12.60 -121.31 88.13
C LEU A 345 11.49 -121.73 89.09
N LEU A 346 10.46 -122.41 88.58
CA LEU A 346 9.47 -123.08 89.43
C LEU A 346 10.09 -124.32 90.10
N PRO A 347 9.46 -124.89 91.14
CA PRO A 347 9.85 -126.20 91.65
C PRO A 347 9.86 -127.26 90.54
N GLY A 348 10.93 -128.03 90.45
CA GLY A 348 11.08 -129.08 89.45
C GLY A 348 12.52 -129.54 89.30
N THR A 349 12.69 -130.64 88.56
CA THR A 349 14.00 -131.08 88.09
C THR A 349 14.30 -130.40 86.77
N TYR A 350 15.51 -129.85 86.66
CA TYR A 350 15.99 -129.16 85.49
C TYR A 350 17.34 -129.71 85.07
N HIS A 351 17.57 -129.76 83.78
CA HIS A 351 18.86 -130.04 83.19
C HIS A 351 19.50 -128.71 82.78
N VAL A 352 20.69 -128.47 83.30
CA VAL A 352 21.49 -127.27 83.05
C VAL A 352 22.68 -127.66 82.19
N CYS A 353 22.85 -126.96 81.08
CA CYS A 353 23.93 -127.18 80.12
C CYS A 353 24.73 -125.90 79.92
N SER A 354 26.06 -125.98 80.00
CA SER A 354 26.97 -124.92 79.58
C SER A 354 27.49 -125.16 78.17
N TYR A 355 27.60 -124.09 77.38
CA TYR A 355 28.08 -124.15 76.00
C TYR A 355 29.24 -123.18 75.76
N SER A 356 30.19 -123.59 74.91
CA SER A 356 31.25 -122.71 74.41
C SER A 356 30.83 -122.01 73.12
N LYS A 357 31.11 -120.70 73.03
CA LYS A 357 30.85 -119.92 71.81
C LYS A 357 31.71 -120.34 70.61
N GLU A 358 32.89 -120.90 70.85
CA GLU A 358 33.85 -121.22 69.79
C GLU A 358 33.53 -122.55 69.08
N SER A 359 33.07 -123.58 69.82
CA SER A 359 32.76 -124.89 69.25
C SER A 359 31.26 -125.22 69.20
N LEU A 360 30.41 -124.46 69.90
CA LEU A 360 29.00 -124.77 70.16
C LEU A 360 28.78 -126.15 70.82
N GLU A 361 29.84 -126.77 71.33
CA GLU A 361 29.74 -128.03 72.06
C GLU A 361 29.23 -127.79 73.47
N ASN A 362 28.44 -128.74 73.98
CA ASN A 362 28.07 -128.78 75.38
C ASN A 362 29.33 -129.16 76.20
N ILE A 363 29.79 -128.22 77.03
CA ILE A 363 31.02 -128.36 77.82
C ILE A 363 30.76 -128.70 79.28
N GLY A 364 29.50 -128.73 79.71
CA GLY A 364 29.13 -129.08 81.07
C GLY A 364 27.64 -129.33 81.22
N PHE A 365 27.31 -130.38 81.95
CA PHE A 365 25.93 -130.77 82.25
C PHE A 365 25.78 -130.95 83.75
N VAL A 366 24.68 -130.47 84.32
CA VAL A 366 24.26 -130.86 85.66
C VAL A 366 22.74 -130.94 85.73
N GLU A 367 22.25 -131.95 86.43
CA GLU A 367 20.85 -132.02 86.81
C GLU A 367 20.69 -131.29 88.14
N MET A 368 19.75 -130.35 88.17
CA MET A 368 19.47 -129.51 89.33
C MET A 368 18.01 -129.67 89.71
N ILE A 369 17.76 -129.93 90.99
CA ILE A 369 16.40 -130.05 91.52
C ILE A 369 16.11 -128.80 92.36
N VAL A 370 15.16 -128.00 91.90
CA VAL A 370 14.64 -126.85 92.63
C VAL A 370 13.43 -127.34 93.42
N GLN A 371 13.53 -127.39 94.74
CA GLN A 371 12.41 -127.76 95.60
C GLN A 371 12.07 -126.63 96.58
N PRO A 372 10.81 -126.55 97.04
CA PRO A 372 10.47 -125.72 98.20
C PRO A 372 11.15 -126.33 99.43
N GLN A 373 11.94 -125.54 100.17
CA GLN A 373 12.33 -125.94 101.52
C GLN A 373 11.10 -125.75 102.42
N MET A 374 10.74 -126.81 103.18
CA MET A 374 9.75 -126.70 104.26
C MET A 374 10.26 -125.78 105.37
#